data_AF-A0A2W0ASI9-F1
#
_entry.id   AF-A0A2W0ASI9-F1
#
_cell.length_a   1.000
_cell.length_b   1.000
_cell.length_c   1.000
_cell.angle_alpha   90.00
_cell.angle_beta   90.00
_cell.angle_gamma   90.00
#
_symmetry.space_group_name_H-M   'P 1'
#
loop_
_entity.id
_entity.type
_entity.pdbx_description
1 polymer ?
#
loop_
_entity_poly.entity_id
_entity_poly.type
_entity_poly.pdbx_seq_one_letter_code
_entity_poly.pdbx_strand_id
1 'polypeptide(L)'
;MLCGRLWRWTRRATSQLPASRSFVNWFKDYPYAYASADATPLYIIAMNDYVVHSGDADFVKAKWDSLWKAYQFLKSTYDTQNLPQNFGIGHGWVEGGPLLPVKTELYQSGLGAQALHDLGNLAHLLGKEDVSKEFGQDFASHKALVNQAFWSAEKSLFSFALDRNNQRVETPSVLATVPMWFGLLDEAKSEATINLLADSDHQTDWGMRIISSRDPKYNPGGYHFGSVWPLFTGWAAVGEYHYHRALPAYSNLRANALLAWEGSLGHVTEVLSGDYHQSLSTSSPHQVWSAAMVVSPMLRGMLGLGVDVFRHQAVFAPHVPYGWSWVHLSNLRVENCLLDLLYRRSADTIVLEVKRSGAGSCTLEFSPSISLRATVSGTEINGRPVPVHLEKNATDQHATVRFPLSGGPNSLRMRVHNDFGLAYSPELPALASASQGLRVVSESWSPKMDALTLDVAGRPGQVYELGLWNPEQIGSVDGAVLDKSGARVRIQFSAATDQEYTHSKVVFHFGGKHGGTP
;
A
#
# COMPACT_ATOMS: atom_id res chain seq x y z
N MET A 1 33.83 -10.05 -14.68
CA MET A 1 34.84 -9.16 -14.03
C MET A 1 34.12 -7.96 -13.45
N LEU A 2 33.60 -8.08 -12.23
CA LEU A 2 32.96 -7.01 -11.46
C LEU A 2 33.38 -7.24 -10.00
N CYS A 3 33.61 -6.17 -9.24
CA CYS A 3 34.22 -6.13 -7.89
C CYS A 3 35.76 -6.19 -7.83
N GLY A 4 36.40 -5.16 -8.37
CA GLY A 4 37.80 -4.83 -8.07
C GLY A 4 37.92 -3.48 -7.38
N ARG A 5 37.53 -3.38 -6.10
CA ARG A 5 37.98 -2.34 -5.15
C ARG A 5 37.65 -2.76 -3.72
N LEU A 6 38.66 -3.22 -3.00
CA LEU A 6 38.64 -3.77 -1.64
C LEU A 6 38.34 -2.74 -0.52
N TRP A 7 37.76 -1.58 -0.83
CA TRP A 7 37.42 -0.54 0.16
C TRP A 7 35.90 -0.40 0.27
N ARG A 8 35.38 -0.47 1.51
CA ARG A 8 33.99 -0.22 1.98
C ARG A 8 33.03 -1.41 2.12
N TRP A 9 33.47 -2.53 2.66
CA TRP A 9 32.54 -3.55 3.19
C TRP A 9 31.92 -3.13 4.55
N THR A 10 32.59 -2.28 5.34
CA THR A 10 32.18 -1.92 6.72
C THR A 10 31.02 -0.93 6.83
N ARG A 11 30.49 -0.42 5.71
CA ARG A 11 29.41 0.59 5.69
C ARG A 11 28.16 0.14 4.93
N ARG A 12 28.15 -1.09 4.41
CA ARG A 12 27.03 -1.66 3.65
C ARG A 12 26.18 -2.52 4.59
N ALA A 13 24.86 -2.44 4.44
CA ALA A 13 23.98 -3.48 4.97
C ALA A 13 24.17 -4.77 4.17
N THR A 14 24.06 -5.91 4.84
CA THR A 14 24.20 -7.23 4.20
C THR A 14 22.92 -7.62 3.48
N SER A 15 23.02 -8.19 2.27
CA SER A 15 21.88 -8.67 1.47
C SER A 15 21.14 -9.83 2.14
N GLN A 16 21.88 -10.87 2.53
CA GLN A 16 21.39 -12.05 3.22
C GLN A 16 22.50 -12.61 4.12
N LEU A 17 22.09 -13.22 5.25
CA LEU A 17 22.99 -13.91 6.17
C LEU A 17 22.59 -15.38 6.22
N PRO A 18 23.42 -16.30 5.68
CA PRO A 18 23.09 -17.71 5.75
C PRO A 18 23.16 -18.19 7.21
N ALA A 19 22.26 -19.10 7.58
CA ALA A 19 22.32 -19.77 8.87
C ALA A 19 23.66 -20.51 9.08
N SER A 20 24.32 -20.89 7.99
CA SER A 20 25.64 -21.52 7.97
C SER A 20 26.83 -20.56 8.00
N ARG A 21 26.63 -19.25 8.22
CA ARG A 21 27.72 -18.24 8.25
C ARG A 21 28.86 -18.54 9.23
N SER A 22 28.62 -19.39 10.23
CA SER A 22 29.64 -19.85 11.19
C SER A 22 30.52 -20.95 10.62
N PHE A 23 30.12 -21.62 9.53
CA PHE A 23 30.81 -22.76 8.92
C PHE A 23 31.61 -22.39 7.67
N VAL A 24 31.35 -21.22 7.08
CA VAL A 24 32.03 -20.71 5.88
C VAL A 24 32.38 -19.25 6.07
N ASN A 25 33.49 -18.79 5.47
CA ASN A 25 33.91 -17.39 5.55
C ASN A 25 33.12 -16.53 4.55
N TRP A 26 31.80 -16.48 4.75
CA TRP A 26 30.80 -15.98 3.81
C TRP A 26 31.14 -14.60 3.22
N PHE A 27 31.63 -13.69 4.05
CA PHE A 27 31.92 -12.31 3.67
C PHE A 27 33.22 -12.12 2.88
N LYS A 28 34.14 -13.10 2.93
CA LYS A 28 35.39 -13.04 2.17
C LYS A 28 35.34 -13.91 0.92
N ASP A 29 34.71 -15.07 1.04
CA ASP A 29 34.78 -16.10 0.01
C ASP A 29 33.69 -15.94 -1.06
N TYR A 30 32.62 -15.18 -0.77
CA TYR A 30 31.47 -15.02 -1.67
C TYR A 30 31.14 -13.54 -1.95
N PRO A 31 30.79 -13.20 -3.21
CA PRO A 31 30.50 -11.81 -3.59
C PRO A 31 29.10 -11.34 -3.19
N TYR A 32 28.24 -12.24 -2.70
CA TYR A 32 26.81 -11.99 -2.57
C TYR A 32 26.42 -11.17 -1.35
N ALA A 33 27.24 -11.20 -0.29
CA ALA A 33 26.89 -10.65 1.01
C ALA A 33 26.49 -9.16 1.01
N TYR A 34 26.88 -8.42 -0.03
CA TYR A 34 26.55 -6.99 -0.18
C TYR A 34 26.12 -6.62 -1.60
N ALA A 35 25.55 -7.58 -2.33
CA ALA A 35 25.03 -7.37 -3.69
C ALA A 35 23.68 -6.62 -3.72
N SER A 36 23.23 -6.06 -2.60
CA SER A 36 21.96 -5.32 -2.48
C SER A 36 22.22 -3.83 -2.28
N ALA A 37 21.63 -3.01 -3.14
CA ALA A 37 21.67 -1.55 -3.05
C ALA A 37 20.59 -1.00 -2.09
N ASP A 38 19.49 -1.73 -1.95
CA ASP A 38 18.29 -1.37 -1.19
C ASP A 38 18.35 -1.71 0.32
N ALA A 39 19.20 -2.65 0.74
CA ALA A 39 19.31 -3.03 2.15
C ALA A 39 19.72 -1.85 3.05
N THR A 40 20.52 -0.91 2.55
CA THR A 40 20.99 0.23 3.36
C THR A 40 19.87 1.22 3.69
N PRO A 41 19.10 1.75 2.72
CA PRO A 41 17.95 2.59 3.06
C PRO A 41 16.89 1.81 3.85
N LEU A 42 16.63 0.54 3.54
CA LEU A 42 15.69 -0.29 4.32
C LEU A 42 16.10 -0.45 5.80
N TYR A 43 17.40 -0.59 6.08
CA TYR A 43 17.91 -0.61 7.45
C TYR A 43 17.60 0.68 8.20
N ILE A 44 17.79 1.85 7.56
CA ILE A 44 17.48 3.15 8.16
C ILE A 44 15.97 3.26 8.47
N ILE A 45 15.13 2.89 7.50
CA ILE A 45 13.67 2.95 7.62
C ILE A 45 13.18 2.05 8.76
N ALA A 46 13.67 0.81 8.81
CA ALA A 46 13.31 -0.15 9.86
C ALA A 46 13.73 0.33 11.26
N MET A 47 14.86 1.04 11.38
CA MET A 47 15.30 1.60 12.65
C MET A 47 14.37 2.71 13.13
N ASN A 48 13.91 3.59 12.24
CA ASN A 48 12.93 4.61 12.59
C ASN A 48 11.58 3.99 12.97
N ASP A 49 11.08 3.03 12.18
CA ASP A 49 9.82 2.32 12.47
C ASP A 49 9.87 1.64 13.85
N TYR A 50 10.97 0.94 14.17
CA TYR A 50 11.17 0.34 15.49
C TYR A 50 11.14 1.38 16.62
N VAL A 51 11.90 2.46 16.48
CA VAL A 51 12.06 3.48 17.54
C VAL A 51 10.75 4.21 17.80
N VAL A 52 10.05 4.64 16.74
CA VAL A 52 8.77 5.38 16.85
C VAL A 52 7.67 4.55 17.51
N HIS A 53 7.67 3.22 17.29
CA HIS A 53 6.68 2.32 17.91
C HIS A 53 7.08 1.85 19.31
N SER A 54 8.37 1.63 19.58
CA SER A 54 8.85 1.09 20.86
C SER A 54 9.16 2.15 21.92
N GLY A 55 9.55 3.35 21.50
CA GLY A 55 10.04 4.42 22.37
C GLY A 55 11.49 4.24 22.80
N ASP A 56 12.21 3.28 22.21
CA ASP A 56 13.57 2.91 22.59
C ASP A 56 14.62 3.92 22.07
N ALA A 57 14.60 5.12 22.68
CA ALA A 57 15.50 6.22 22.37
C ALA A 57 16.97 5.87 22.68
N ASP A 58 17.21 5.05 23.71
CA ASP A 58 18.55 4.61 24.09
C ASP A 58 19.16 3.70 23.03
N PHE A 59 18.37 2.81 22.42
CA PHE A 59 18.83 1.99 21.31
C PHE A 59 19.27 2.82 20.11
N VAL A 60 18.48 3.81 19.66
CA VAL A 60 18.90 4.64 18.53
C VAL A 60 20.12 5.50 18.87
N LYS A 61 20.21 6.01 20.10
CA LYS A 61 21.41 6.72 20.57
C LYS A 61 22.65 5.83 20.46
N ALA A 62 22.56 4.57 20.89
CA ALA A 62 23.65 3.61 20.79
C ALA A 62 23.98 3.19 19.35
N LYS A 63 23.02 3.32 18.41
CA LYS A 63 23.18 2.94 17.00
C LYS A 63 23.39 4.12 16.05
N TRP A 64 23.43 5.35 16.55
CA TRP A 64 23.56 6.56 15.74
C TRP A 64 24.76 6.53 14.79
N ASP A 65 25.94 6.13 15.27
CA ASP A 65 27.14 6.04 14.42
C ASP A 65 26.99 5.01 13.30
N SER A 66 26.19 3.96 13.51
CA SER A 66 25.87 2.96 12.50
C SER A 66 24.93 3.53 11.44
N LEU A 67 23.88 4.24 11.87
CA LEU A 67 22.95 4.95 10.98
C LEU A 67 23.66 6.02 10.15
N TRP A 68 24.57 6.77 10.76
CA TRP A 68 25.37 7.77 10.05
C TRP A 68 26.28 7.14 8.98
N LYS A 69 26.91 6.00 9.28
CA LYS A 69 27.70 5.24 8.29
C LYS A 69 26.83 4.71 7.15
N ALA A 70 25.63 4.23 7.45
CA ALA A 70 24.65 3.78 6.46
C ALA A 70 24.25 4.95 5.54
N TYR A 71 23.93 6.12 6.10
CA TYR A 71 23.65 7.33 5.33
C TYR A 71 24.82 7.73 4.42
N GLN A 72 26.04 7.78 4.96
CA GLN A 72 27.24 8.09 4.17
C GLN A 72 27.46 7.11 3.03
N PHE A 73 27.15 5.82 3.23
CA PHE A 73 27.20 4.85 2.14
C PHE A 73 26.11 5.13 1.11
N LEU A 74 24.85 5.25 1.53
CA LEU A 74 23.72 5.57 0.67
C LEU A 74 24.01 6.78 -0.21
N LYS A 75 24.41 7.91 0.39
CA LYS A 75 24.77 9.14 -0.34
C LYS A 75 25.93 8.92 -1.32
N SER A 76 26.89 8.05 -1.00
CA SER A 76 28.00 7.74 -1.92
C SER A 76 27.60 6.92 -3.15
N THR A 77 26.38 6.39 -3.19
CA THR A 77 25.82 5.71 -4.37
C THR A 77 25.13 6.67 -5.33
N TYR A 78 24.91 7.93 -4.93
CA TYR A 78 24.11 8.87 -5.70
C TYR A 78 24.88 9.34 -6.93
N ASP A 79 24.16 9.53 -8.04
CA ASP A 79 24.73 10.06 -9.27
C ASP A 79 24.80 11.60 -9.28
N THR A 80 25.16 12.18 -10.42
CA THR A 80 25.21 13.63 -10.61
C THR A 80 23.84 14.30 -10.60
N GLN A 81 22.75 13.55 -10.76
CA GLN A 81 21.38 14.04 -10.59
C GLN A 81 20.89 13.90 -9.15
N ASN A 82 21.74 13.41 -8.23
CA ASN A 82 21.40 13.14 -6.84
C ASN A 82 20.37 12.01 -6.66
N LEU A 83 20.36 11.01 -7.56
CA LEU A 83 19.55 9.79 -7.42
C LEU A 83 20.42 8.58 -7.03
N PRO A 84 19.99 7.70 -6.12
CA PRO A 84 20.72 6.48 -5.77
C PRO A 84 20.84 5.54 -6.99
N GLN A 85 22.03 4.97 -7.19
CA GLN A 85 22.29 4.04 -8.29
C GLN A 85 22.20 2.58 -7.84
N ASN A 86 21.62 1.76 -8.70
CA ASN A 86 21.70 0.30 -8.62
C ASN A 86 22.96 -0.15 -9.37
N PHE A 87 23.14 0.35 -10.60
CA PHE A 87 24.23 -0.06 -11.48
C PHE A 87 25.61 0.14 -10.84
N GLY A 88 26.40 -0.94 -10.78
CA GLY A 88 27.75 -0.91 -10.19
C GLY A 88 27.79 -0.91 -8.66
N ILE A 89 26.63 -0.87 -7.99
CA ILE A 89 26.50 -0.91 -6.53
C ILE A 89 25.95 -2.25 -6.06
N GLY A 90 24.82 -2.69 -6.63
CA GLY A 90 24.05 -3.88 -6.27
C GLY A 90 22.75 -3.94 -7.06
N HIS A 91 21.76 -4.68 -6.58
CA HIS A 91 20.40 -4.70 -7.12
C HIS A 91 19.38 -4.17 -6.09
N GLY A 92 18.20 -3.77 -6.57
CA GLY A 92 16.99 -3.67 -5.74
C GLY A 92 16.28 -5.02 -5.68
N TRP A 93 14.96 -5.03 -5.57
CA TRP A 93 14.18 -6.28 -5.67
C TRP A 93 14.24 -6.96 -7.04
N VAL A 94 14.52 -6.23 -8.11
CA VAL A 94 14.78 -6.84 -9.43
C VAL A 94 16.25 -7.24 -9.49
N GLU A 95 16.53 -8.52 -9.29
CA GLU A 95 17.90 -9.05 -9.21
C GLU A 95 18.50 -9.40 -10.58
N GLY A 96 17.67 -9.49 -11.62
CA GLY A 96 18.06 -10.03 -12.92
C GLY A 96 16.95 -9.96 -13.97
N GLY A 97 17.25 -10.50 -15.16
CA GLY A 97 16.29 -10.64 -16.25
C GLY A 97 16.26 -9.44 -17.21
N PRO A 98 15.28 -9.41 -18.14
CA PRO A 98 15.23 -8.48 -19.27
C PRO A 98 14.92 -7.04 -18.86
N LEU A 99 14.51 -6.78 -17.61
CA LEU A 99 14.34 -5.43 -17.08
C LEU A 99 15.67 -4.74 -16.76
N LEU A 100 16.78 -5.48 -16.73
CA LEU A 100 18.13 -4.97 -16.46
C LEU A 100 19.00 -4.97 -17.73
N PRO A 101 20.07 -4.15 -17.78
CA PRO A 101 20.54 -3.23 -16.75
C PRO A 101 19.85 -1.86 -16.79
N VAL A 102 19.54 -1.33 -15.61
CA VAL A 102 19.12 0.08 -15.41
C VAL A 102 20.07 0.78 -14.47
N LYS A 103 20.11 2.11 -14.52
CA LYS A 103 21.02 2.90 -13.68
C LYS A 103 20.43 3.11 -12.29
N THR A 104 19.18 3.55 -12.23
CA THR A 104 18.44 3.81 -10.99
C THR A 104 17.00 3.36 -11.16
N GLU A 105 16.41 2.80 -10.11
CA GLU A 105 15.01 2.38 -10.06
C GLU A 105 14.18 3.39 -9.26
N LEU A 106 12.90 3.54 -9.62
CA LEU A 106 11.95 4.33 -8.84
C LEU A 106 11.84 3.79 -7.41
N TYR A 107 11.78 2.46 -7.28
CA TYR A 107 11.79 1.73 -6.01
C TYR A 107 12.95 2.21 -5.10
N GLN A 108 14.18 2.12 -5.60
CA GLN A 108 15.37 2.50 -4.84
C GLN A 108 15.39 3.99 -4.51
N SER A 109 14.96 4.83 -5.45
CA SER A 109 14.93 6.28 -5.26
C SER A 109 13.92 6.71 -4.22
N GLY A 110 12.76 6.05 -4.15
CA GLY A 110 11.77 6.26 -3.09
C GLY A 110 12.25 5.80 -1.73
N LEU A 111 12.91 4.64 -1.64
CA LEU A 111 13.56 4.21 -0.39
C LEU A 111 14.62 5.21 0.10
N GLY A 112 15.39 5.78 -0.83
CA GLY A 112 16.33 6.87 -0.51
C GLY A 112 15.62 8.10 0.08
N ALA A 113 14.47 8.48 -0.47
CA ALA A 113 13.66 9.57 0.07
C ALA A 113 13.17 9.26 1.49
N GLN A 114 12.59 8.08 1.69
CA GLN A 114 12.08 7.69 3.00
C GLN A 114 13.20 7.62 4.04
N ALA A 115 14.37 7.11 3.68
CA ALA A 115 15.52 7.07 4.57
C ALA A 115 15.98 8.48 5.01
N LEU A 116 15.89 9.50 4.14
CA LEU A 116 16.19 10.89 4.52
C LEU A 116 15.17 11.43 5.53
N HIS A 117 13.87 11.21 5.27
CA HIS A 117 12.81 11.57 6.22
C HIS A 117 13.04 10.95 7.59
N ASP A 118 13.32 9.64 7.60
CA ASP A 118 13.48 8.85 8.82
C ASP A 118 14.75 9.22 9.59
N LEU A 119 15.86 9.53 8.89
CA LEU A 119 17.05 10.09 9.54
C LEU A 119 16.78 11.46 10.17
N GLY A 120 15.98 12.31 9.53
CA GLY A 120 15.55 13.58 10.09
C GLY A 120 14.80 13.40 11.40
N ASN A 121 13.82 12.48 11.41
CA ASN A 121 13.06 12.15 12.63
C ASN A 121 13.97 11.60 13.74
N LEU A 122 14.84 10.63 13.43
CA LEU A 122 15.79 10.07 14.41
C LEU A 122 16.77 11.13 14.93
N ALA A 123 17.22 12.06 14.09
CA ALA A 123 18.06 13.18 14.50
C ALA A 123 17.33 14.10 15.50
N HIS A 124 16.06 14.42 15.23
CA HIS A 124 15.21 15.20 16.13
C HIS A 124 15.06 14.52 17.50
N LEU A 125 14.75 13.21 17.53
CA LEU A 125 14.62 12.45 18.77
C LEU A 125 15.91 12.44 19.62
N LEU A 126 17.08 12.60 18.98
CA LEU A 126 18.38 12.69 19.64
C LEU A 126 18.81 14.13 19.97
N GLY A 127 17.95 15.12 19.76
CA GLY A 127 18.24 16.54 19.98
C GLY A 127 19.23 17.13 18.97
N LYS A 128 19.40 16.51 17.80
CA LYS A 128 20.30 16.95 16.72
C LYS A 128 19.54 17.81 15.71
N GLU A 129 19.02 18.95 16.17
CA GLU A 129 18.07 19.76 15.40
C GLU A 129 18.62 20.29 14.07
N ASP A 130 19.90 20.70 14.02
CA ASP A 130 20.49 21.19 12.77
C ASP A 130 20.57 20.07 11.71
N VAL A 131 20.91 18.86 12.15
CA VAL A 131 20.96 17.66 11.29
C VAL A 131 19.55 17.25 10.86
N SER A 132 18.57 17.33 11.76
CA SER A 132 17.16 17.09 11.44
C SER A 132 16.65 18.02 10.34
N LYS A 133 16.96 19.32 10.46
CA LYS A 133 16.57 20.34 9.46
C LYS A 133 17.24 20.10 8.11
N GLU A 134 18.53 19.76 8.09
CA GLU A 134 19.26 19.41 6.87
C GLU A 134 18.59 18.22 6.17
N PHE A 135 18.31 17.13 6.90
CA PHE A 135 17.61 15.98 6.36
C PHE A 135 16.19 16.31 5.88
N GLY A 136 15.47 17.21 6.56
CA GLY A 136 14.18 17.69 6.10
C GLY A 136 14.23 18.41 4.75
N GLN A 137 15.26 19.24 4.53
CA GLN A 137 15.50 19.93 3.26
C GLN A 137 15.91 18.95 2.14
N ASP A 138 16.80 18.01 2.46
CA ASP A 138 17.23 16.95 1.56
C ASP A 138 16.05 16.06 1.16
N PHE A 139 15.21 15.67 2.13
CA PHE A 139 13.99 14.90 1.89
C PHE A 139 13.05 15.62 0.93
N ALA A 140 12.73 16.89 1.20
CA ALA A 140 11.82 17.66 0.36
C ALA A 140 12.34 17.77 -1.09
N SER A 141 13.64 18.05 -1.24
CA SER A 141 14.29 18.15 -2.54
C SER A 141 14.31 16.81 -3.28
N HIS A 142 14.62 15.72 -2.58
CA HIS A 142 14.68 14.38 -3.15
C HIS A 142 13.30 13.84 -3.53
N LYS A 143 12.27 14.07 -2.69
CA LYS A 143 10.88 13.72 -2.99
C LYS A 143 10.39 14.42 -4.27
N ALA A 144 10.68 15.72 -4.43
CA ALA A 144 10.36 16.46 -5.64
C ALA A 144 11.08 15.90 -6.87
N LEU A 145 12.38 15.61 -6.75
CA LEU A 145 13.19 15.03 -7.81
C LEU A 145 12.66 13.66 -8.26
N VAL A 146 12.30 12.77 -7.33
CA VAL A 146 11.72 11.45 -7.66
C VAL A 146 10.44 11.61 -8.48
N ASN A 147 9.55 12.51 -8.05
CA ASN A 147 8.30 12.79 -8.75
C ASN A 147 8.48 13.37 -10.16
N GLN A 148 9.58 14.09 -10.40
CA GLN A 148 9.91 14.66 -11.70
C GLN A 148 10.61 13.65 -12.61
N ALA A 149 11.62 12.95 -12.07
CA ALA A 149 12.50 12.09 -12.84
C ALA A 149 11.77 10.87 -13.39
N PHE A 150 10.86 10.26 -12.61
CA PHE A 150 10.21 9.01 -13.01
C PHE A 150 8.82 9.18 -13.63
N TRP A 151 8.18 10.35 -13.53
CA TRP A 151 6.87 10.57 -14.14
C TRP A 151 6.96 10.71 -15.67
N SER A 152 6.23 9.86 -16.39
CA SER A 152 5.96 10.01 -17.83
C SER A 152 4.58 10.62 -18.01
N ALA A 153 4.52 11.88 -18.43
CA ALA A 153 3.27 12.57 -18.72
C ALA A 153 2.58 11.99 -19.97
N GLU A 154 3.35 11.51 -20.95
CA GLU A 154 2.80 10.91 -22.17
C GLU A 154 2.08 9.61 -21.88
N LYS A 155 2.68 8.74 -21.04
CA LYS A 155 2.10 7.44 -20.68
C LYS A 155 1.22 7.49 -19.43
N SER A 156 1.13 8.65 -18.76
CA SER A 156 0.42 8.84 -17.49
C SER A 156 0.79 7.80 -16.43
N LEU A 157 2.10 7.51 -16.30
CA LEU A 157 2.61 6.52 -15.34
C LEU A 157 3.94 6.94 -14.72
N PHE A 158 4.21 6.37 -13.55
CA PHE A 158 5.55 6.32 -13.00
C PHE A 158 6.38 5.20 -13.64
N SER A 159 7.47 5.58 -14.29
CA SER A 159 8.38 4.68 -15.00
C SER A 159 9.12 3.79 -14.01
N PHE A 160 9.35 2.53 -14.39
CA PHE A 160 10.09 1.56 -13.56
C PHE A 160 11.48 2.08 -13.14
N ALA A 161 12.22 2.67 -14.08
CA ALA A 161 13.62 3.01 -13.89
C ALA A 161 14.08 4.15 -14.82
N LEU A 162 15.31 4.63 -14.58
CA LEU A 162 16.11 5.35 -15.58
C LEU A 162 17.24 4.45 -16.08
N ASP A 163 17.43 4.43 -17.40
CA ASP A 163 18.51 3.69 -18.03
C ASP A 163 19.88 4.36 -17.83
N ARG A 164 20.93 3.80 -18.45
CA ARG A 164 22.30 4.33 -18.37
C ARG A 164 22.47 5.73 -18.98
N ASN A 165 21.55 6.14 -19.84
CA ASN A 165 21.54 7.43 -20.53
C ASN A 165 20.56 8.43 -19.89
N ASN A 166 20.02 8.13 -18.69
CA ASN A 166 18.98 8.91 -18.02
C ASN A 166 17.63 8.94 -18.73
N GLN A 167 17.38 8.03 -19.66
CA GLN A 167 16.07 7.91 -20.30
C GLN A 167 15.15 7.07 -19.44
N ARG A 168 13.86 7.43 -19.40
CA ARG A 168 12.85 6.68 -18.66
C ARG A 168 12.63 5.32 -19.30
N VAL A 169 12.64 4.28 -18.47
CA VAL A 169 12.16 2.94 -18.84
C VAL A 169 10.67 2.91 -18.54
N GLU A 170 9.85 3.29 -19.52
CA GLU A 170 8.40 3.49 -19.40
C GLU A 170 7.59 2.16 -19.32
N THR A 171 8.14 1.15 -18.64
CA THR A 171 7.40 -0.07 -18.30
C THR A 171 6.66 0.17 -16.97
N PRO A 172 5.32 0.09 -16.93
CA PRO A 172 4.57 0.13 -15.68
C PRO A 172 4.90 -1.09 -14.83
N SER A 173 5.22 -0.87 -13.55
CA SER A 173 5.57 -1.94 -12.64
C SER A 173 4.91 -1.76 -11.27
N VAL A 174 4.49 -2.88 -10.67
CA VAL A 174 3.97 -2.93 -9.30
C VAL A 174 4.96 -2.32 -8.29
N LEU A 175 6.26 -2.30 -8.59
CA LEU A 175 7.28 -1.71 -7.72
C LEU A 175 7.13 -0.19 -7.53
N ALA A 176 6.36 0.49 -8.39
CA ALA A 176 5.98 1.88 -8.18
C ALA A 176 5.13 2.09 -6.91
N THR A 177 4.53 1.02 -6.37
CA THR A 177 3.72 1.08 -5.15
C THR A 177 4.56 1.12 -3.87
N VAL A 178 5.85 0.81 -3.92
CA VAL A 178 6.72 0.91 -2.73
C VAL A 178 6.92 2.36 -2.28
N PRO A 179 7.26 3.33 -3.15
CA PRO A 179 7.23 4.73 -2.75
C PRO A 179 5.82 5.21 -2.35
N MET A 180 4.75 4.63 -2.90
CA MET A 180 3.36 4.94 -2.51
C MET A 180 3.04 4.45 -1.08
N TRP A 181 3.59 3.31 -0.64
CA TRP A 181 3.48 2.86 0.75
C TRP A 181 3.83 3.98 1.75
N PHE A 182 4.80 4.81 1.38
CA PHE A 182 5.34 5.89 2.21
C PHE A 182 4.75 7.29 1.89
N GLY A 183 3.75 7.39 1.01
CA GLY A 183 3.16 8.69 0.63
C GLY A 183 4.13 9.63 -0.10
N LEU A 184 5.10 9.08 -0.84
CA LEU A 184 6.17 9.85 -1.46
C LEU A 184 5.81 10.41 -2.84
N LEU A 185 4.84 9.81 -3.51
CA LEU A 185 4.46 10.19 -4.86
C LEU A 185 3.28 11.16 -4.86
N ASP A 186 3.20 11.98 -5.89
CA ASP A 186 2.06 12.87 -6.14
C ASP A 186 0.76 12.06 -6.29
N GLU A 187 -0.32 12.56 -5.69
CA GLU A 187 -1.58 11.85 -5.56
C GLU A 187 -2.24 11.54 -6.91
N ALA A 188 -2.47 12.56 -7.73
CA ALA A 188 -3.10 12.40 -9.04
C ALA A 188 -2.28 11.49 -9.98
N LYS A 189 -0.95 11.61 -9.95
CA LYS A 189 -0.06 10.72 -10.72
C LYS A 189 -0.08 9.27 -10.21
N SER A 190 -0.22 9.09 -8.90
CA SER A 190 -0.30 7.77 -8.28
C SER A 190 -1.61 7.09 -8.60
N GLU A 191 -2.73 7.82 -8.55
CA GLU A 191 -4.04 7.32 -8.98
C GLU A 191 -4.04 6.86 -10.44
N ALA A 192 -3.44 7.65 -11.33
CA ALA A 192 -3.29 7.28 -12.75
C ALA A 192 -2.47 5.99 -12.91
N THR A 193 -1.38 5.86 -12.14
CA THR A 193 -0.54 4.65 -12.16
C THR A 193 -1.30 3.44 -11.58
N ILE A 194 -2.03 3.61 -10.47
CA ILE A 194 -2.84 2.55 -9.86
C ILE A 194 -3.95 2.08 -10.81
N ASN A 195 -4.57 2.98 -11.59
CA ASN A 195 -5.55 2.58 -12.61
C ASN A 195 -4.95 1.58 -13.61
N LEU A 196 -3.72 1.83 -14.07
CA LEU A 196 -3.03 0.89 -14.97
C LEU A 196 -2.73 -0.45 -14.27
N LEU A 197 -2.28 -0.38 -13.02
CA LEU A 197 -1.93 -1.58 -12.24
C LEU A 197 -3.15 -2.43 -11.82
N ALA A 198 -4.32 -1.81 -11.67
CA ALA A 198 -5.58 -2.47 -11.32
C ALA A 198 -6.25 -3.17 -12.51
N ASP A 199 -5.75 -2.97 -13.73
CA ASP A 199 -6.26 -3.65 -14.93
C ASP A 199 -5.77 -5.11 -14.98
N SER A 200 -6.47 -5.93 -15.76
CA SER A 200 -6.33 -7.37 -15.93
C SER A 200 -4.96 -7.83 -16.46
N ASP A 201 -4.19 -6.97 -17.11
CA ASP A 201 -2.84 -7.26 -17.57
C ASP A 201 -1.79 -7.15 -16.46
N HIS A 202 -2.09 -6.48 -15.34
CA HIS A 202 -1.26 -6.50 -14.12
C HIS A 202 -1.90 -7.31 -12.99
N GLN A 203 -3.17 -7.07 -12.67
CA GLN A 203 -3.86 -7.72 -11.56
C GLN A 203 -4.50 -9.06 -11.98
N THR A 204 -4.15 -10.11 -11.25
CA THR A 204 -4.75 -11.45 -11.34
C THR A 204 -5.53 -11.76 -10.06
N ASP A 205 -6.30 -12.85 -10.05
CA ASP A 205 -7.06 -13.26 -8.87
C ASP A 205 -6.16 -13.71 -7.70
N TRP A 206 -4.90 -14.08 -7.98
CA TRP A 206 -3.90 -14.49 -6.99
C TRP A 206 -2.84 -13.41 -6.72
N GLY A 207 -3.05 -12.17 -7.19
CA GLY A 207 -2.19 -11.03 -6.93
C GLY A 207 -1.68 -10.34 -8.19
N MET A 208 -0.63 -9.53 -8.04
CA MET A 208 -0.15 -8.65 -9.11
C MET A 208 1.10 -9.15 -9.79
N ARG A 209 1.09 -9.11 -11.12
CA ARG A 209 2.29 -9.29 -11.95
C ARG A 209 3.23 -8.12 -11.75
N ILE A 210 4.52 -8.40 -11.82
CA ILE A 210 5.54 -7.34 -11.68
C ILE A 210 5.46 -6.29 -12.80
N ILE A 211 5.09 -6.70 -14.02
CA ILE A 211 4.89 -5.86 -15.21
C ILE A 211 3.65 -6.36 -15.97
N SER A 212 3.13 -5.54 -16.88
CA SER A 212 1.97 -5.90 -17.71
C SER A 212 2.23 -7.16 -18.53
N SER A 213 1.23 -8.02 -18.66
CA SER A 213 1.24 -9.16 -19.59
C SER A 213 1.33 -8.75 -21.07
N ARG A 214 1.15 -7.46 -21.37
CA ARG A 214 1.30 -6.87 -22.71
C ARG A 214 2.71 -6.30 -22.97
N ASP A 215 3.60 -6.23 -21.96
CA ASP A 215 4.98 -5.79 -22.17
C ASP A 215 5.75 -6.83 -23.00
N PRO A 216 6.53 -6.45 -24.03
CA PRO A 216 7.27 -7.41 -24.85
C PRO A 216 8.31 -8.23 -24.08
N LYS A 217 8.69 -7.81 -22.87
CA LYS A 217 9.60 -8.55 -21.99
C LYS A 217 8.87 -9.52 -21.06
N TYR A 218 7.53 -9.52 -21.08
CA TYR A 218 6.72 -10.34 -20.20
C TYR A 218 6.98 -11.84 -20.44
N ASN A 219 7.17 -12.57 -19.35
CA ASN A 219 7.11 -14.02 -19.34
C ASN A 219 6.43 -14.48 -18.05
N PRO A 220 5.34 -15.26 -18.12
CA PRO A 220 4.59 -15.68 -16.93
C PRO A 220 5.38 -16.59 -15.99
N GLY A 221 6.46 -17.22 -16.44
CA GLY A 221 7.41 -17.97 -15.62
C GLY A 221 8.68 -17.19 -15.26
N GLY A 222 8.78 -15.93 -15.69
CA GLY A 222 9.93 -15.07 -15.47
C GLY A 222 9.97 -14.47 -14.07
N TYR A 223 11.01 -14.82 -13.30
CA TYR A 223 11.13 -14.50 -11.87
C TYR A 223 10.96 -13.02 -11.50
N HIS A 224 11.45 -12.09 -12.32
CA HIS A 224 11.28 -10.63 -12.13
C HIS A 224 10.77 -9.92 -13.38
N PHE A 225 10.01 -10.62 -14.22
CA PHE A 225 9.52 -10.03 -15.48
C PHE A 225 8.23 -10.70 -15.97
N GLY A 226 7.43 -11.22 -15.04
CA GLY A 226 6.05 -11.61 -15.32
C GLY A 226 5.40 -12.47 -14.25
N SER A 227 6.16 -13.02 -13.30
CA SER A 227 5.59 -13.71 -12.15
C SER A 227 4.78 -12.78 -11.22
N VAL A 228 3.89 -13.40 -10.44
CA VAL A 228 3.17 -12.78 -9.33
C VAL A 228 3.90 -13.05 -8.02
N TRP A 229 4.11 -12.02 -7.23
CA TRP A 229 4.74 -12.12 -5.91
C TRP A 229 3.74 -11.68 -4.85
N PRO A 230 3.41 -12.50 -3.84
CA PRO A 230 2.58 -12.04 -2.73
C PRO A 230 3.22 -10.87 -1.97
N LEU A 231 4.56 -10.81 -1.94
CA LEU A 231 5.31 -9.65 -1.48
C LEU A 231 4.91 -8.35 -2.20
N PHE A 232 4.98 -8.34 -3.53
CA PHE A 232 4.71 -7.14 -4.32
C PHE A 232 3.22 -6.78 -4.29
N THR A 233 2.36 -7.79 -4.27
CA THR A 233 0.91 -7.65 -4.13
C THR A 233 0.54 -6.98 -2.80
N GLY A 234 1.23 -7.33 -1.72
CA GLY A 234 1.02 -6.66 -0.43
C GLY A 234 1.50 -5.21 -0.41
N TRP A 235 2.65 -4.92 -1.02
CA TRP A 235 3.09 -3.52 -1.16
C TRP A 235 2.09 -2.68 -1.94
N ALA A 236 1.55 -3.24 -3.02
CA ALA A 236 0.49 -2.61 -3.78
C ALA A 236 -0.73 -2.34 -2.92
N ALA A 237 -1.21 -3.33 -2.17
CA ALA A 237 -2.36 -3.14 -1.29
C ALA A 237 -2.16 -1.98 -0.29
N VAL A 238 -0.98 -1.85 0.33
CA VAL A 238 -0.72 -0.71 1.24
C VAL A 238 -0.68 0.61 0.50
N GLY A 239 0.05 0.67 -0.61
CA GLY A 239 0.13 1.88 -1.44
C GLY A 239 -1.25 2.30 -1.94
N GLU A 240 -2.06 1.37 -2.43
CA GLU A 240 -3.42 1.63 -2.90
C GLU A 240 -4.32 2.16 -1.78
N TYR A 241 -4.27 1.60 -0.57
CA TYR A 241 -4.98 2.16 0.59
C TYR A 241 -4.50 3.56 0.97
N HIS A 242 -3.19 3.81 0.92
CA HIS A 242 -2.62 5.13 1.23
C HIS A 242 -3.06 6.22 0.23
N TYR A 243 -3.42 5.83 -0.99
CA TYR A 243 -3.94 6.72 -2.04
C TYR A 243 -5.44 6.49 -2.31
N HIS A 244 -6.19 6.04 -1.29
CA HIS A 244 -7.66 5.99 -1.32
C HIS A 244 -8.28 5.06 -2.38
N ARG A 245 -7.52 4.08 -2.88
CA ARG A 245 -7.96 3.07 -3.86
C ARG A 245 -8.35 1.75 -3.17
N ALA A 246 -9.39 1.82 -2.32
CA ALA A 246 -9.76 0.73 -1.43
C ALA A 246 -10.21 -0.58 -2.13
N LEU A 247 -10.86 -0.50 -3.29
CA LEU A 247 -11.35 -1.70 -4.01
C LEU A 247 -10.22 -2.58 -4.60
N PRO A 248 -9.26 -2.05 -5.38
CA PRO A 248 -8.10 -2.84 -5.79
C PRO A 248 -7.22 -3.25 -4.59
N ALA A 249 -7.07 -2.37 -3.59
CA ALA A 249 -6.31 -2.68 -2.36
C ALA A 249 -6.87 -3.90 -1.61
N TYR A 250 -8.19 -3.95 -1.42
CA TYR A 250 -8.85 -5.07 -0.78
C TYR A 250 -8.73 -6.35 -1.61
N SER A 251 -8.79 -6.23 -2.94
CA SER A 251 -8.64 -7.37 -3.84
C SER A 251 -7.26 -8.01 -3.70
N ASN A 252 -6.21 -7.18 -3.67
CA ASN A 252 -4.82 -7.62 -3.47
C ASN A 252 -4.58 -8.21 -2.08
N LEU A 253 -5.08 -7.56 -1.02
CA LEU A 253 -5.01 -8.10 0.35
C LEU A 253 -5.74 -9.45 0.47
N ARG A 254 -6.95 -9.56 -0.09
CA ARG A 254 -7.73 -10.79 -0.03
C ARG A 254 -7.04 -11.91 -0.82
N ALA A 255 -6.49 -11.64 -2.01
CA ALA A 255 -5.73 -12.61 -2.78
C ALA A 255 -4.59 -13.22 -1.95
N ASN A 256 -3.75 -12.39 -1.31
CA ASN A 256 -2.69 -12.85 -0.42
C ASN A 256 -3.22 -13.68 0.77
N ALA A 257 -4.32 -13.25 1.38
CA ALA A 257 -4.91 -13.95 2.51
C ALA A 257 -5.45 -15.34 2.12
N LEU A 258 -6.03 -15.48 0.93
CA LEU A 258 -6.53 -16.76 0.41
C LEU A 258 -5.39 -17.73 0.09
N LEU A 259 -4.26 -17.23 -0.43
CA LEU A 259 -3.09 -18.07 -0.71
C LEU A 259 -2.55 -18.76 0.56
N ALA A 260 -2.72 -18.16 1.74
CA ALA A 260 -2.37 -18.77 3.03
C ALA A 260 -3.28 -19.96 3.43
N TRP A 261 -4.38 -20.20 2.73
CA TRP A 261 -5.25 -21.37 2.92
C TRP A 261 -4.95 -22.51 1.94
N GLU A 262 -4.07 -22.29 0.95
CA GLU A 262 -3.72 -23.30 -0.03
C GLU A 262 -2.46 -24.09 0.35
N GLY A 263 -2.45 -25.38 0.01
CA GLY A 263 -1.39 -26.29 0.44
C GLY A 263 -1.43 -26.53 1.96
N SER A 264 -0.35 -26.16 2.66
CA SER A 264 -0.29 -26.24 4.12
C SER A 264 -0.85 -24.97 4.74
N LEU A 265 -1.79 -25.08 5.69
CA LEU A 265 -2.40 -23.90 6.31
C LEU A 265 -1.35 -22.95 6.92
N GLY A 266 -1.47 -21.66 6.62
CA GLY A 266 -0.57 -20.60 7.05
C GLY A 266 0.67 -20.42 6.18
N HIS A 267 0.81 -21.23 5.13
CA HIS A 267 1.95 -21.20 4.25
C HIS A 267 1.75 -20.24 3.08
N VAL A 268 2.64 -19.26 2.93
CA VAL A 268 2.62 -18.34 1.78
C VAL A 268 3.84 -18.55 0.89
N THR A 269 3.57 -18.87 -0.38
CA THR A 269 4.56 -19.09 -1.44
C THR A 269 5.28 -17.81 -1.83
N GLU A 270 6.53 -17.93 -2.29
CA GLU A 270 7.34 -16.80 -2.75
C GLU A 270 6.86 -16.23 -4.08
N VAL A 271 6.66 -17.09 -5.09
CA VAL A 271 6.29 -16.67 -6.45
C VAL A 271 5.31 -17.63 -7.11
N LEU A 272 4.38 -17.05 -7.86
CA LEU A 272 3.40 -17.74 -8.69
C LEU A 272 3.57 -17.34 -10.16
N SER A 273 3.04 -18.16 -11.06
CA SER A 273 2.95 -17.83 -12.47
C SER A 273 2.15 -16.55 -12.70
N GLY A 274 2.54 -15.80 -13.72
CA GLY A 274 1.80 -14.65 -14.20
C GLY A 274 0.48 -15.02 -14.87
N ASP A 275 0.36 -16.18 -15.50
CA ASP A 275 -0.82 -16.52 -16.31
C ASP A 275 -1.74 -17.56 -15.66
N TYR A 276 -1.20 -18.36 -14.74
CA TYR A 276 -1.92 -19.46 -14.11
C TYR A 276 -1.81 -19.40 -12.59
N HIS A 277 -2.89 -19.78 -11.92
CA HIS A 277 -2.92 -19.90 -10.47
C HIS A 277 -2.08 -21.10 -9.98
N GLN A 278 -0.76 -20.93 -9.93
CA GLN A 278 0.19 -21.98 -9.57
C GLN A 278 1.55 -21.40 -9.16
N SER A 279 2.15 -21.92 -8.09
CA SER A 279 3.54 -21.60 -7.71
C SER A 279 4.55 -22.01 -8.79
N LEU A 280 5.60 -21.20 -8.99
CA LEU A 280 6.70 -21.59 -9.87
C LEU A 280 7.59 -22.64 -9.22
N SER A 281 8.27 -23.46 -10.02
CA SER A 281 9.21 -24.48 -9.53
C SER A 281 10.41 -23.89 -8.78
N THR A 282 10.78 -22.64 -9.07
CA THR A 282 11.85 -21.91 -8.39
C THR A 282 11.37 -21.23 -7.10
N SER A 283 10.08 -21.31 -6.78
CA SER A 283 9.51 -20.66 -5.60
C SER A 283 9.99 -21.35 -4.33
N SER A 284 10.43 -20.55 -3.35
CA SER A 284 10.43 -20.97 -1.96
C SER A 284 9.00 -21.30 -1.54
N PRO A 285 8.76 -22.45 -0.91
CA PRO A 285 7.42 -22.85 -0.52
C PRO A 285 6.91 -21.90 0.57
N HIS A 286 7.67 -21.61 1.62
CA HIS A 286 7.26 -20.68 2.68
C HIS A 286 8.19 -19.48 2.73
N GLN A 287 7.63 -18.27 2.62
CA GLN A 287 8.43 -17.04 2.58
C GLN A 287 7.90 -15.99 3.55
N VAL A 288 8.74 -15.57 4.51
CA VAL A 288 8.35 -14.71 5.63
C VAL A 288 7.85 -13.33 5.18
N TRP A 289 8.50 -12.72 4.19
CA TRP A 289 8.09 -11.39 3.73
C TRP A 289 6.82 -11.44 2.89
N SER A 290 6.53 -12.54 2.18
CA SER A 290 5.21 -12.76 1.57
C SER A 290 4.12 -13.01 2.63
N ALA A 291 4.41 -13.75 3.69
CA ALA A 291 3.47 -13.92 4.80
C ALA A 291 3.16 -12.61 5.53
N ALA A 292 4.18 -11.75 5.71
CA ALA A 292 4.00 -10.42 6.28
C ALA A 292 3.04 -9.55 5.45
N MET A 293 2.90 -9.82 4.15
CA MET A 293 2.02 -9.10 3.22
C MET A 293 0.53 -9.48 3.29
N VAL A 294 0.14 -10.29 4.27
CA VAL A 294 -1.24 -10.36 4.76
C VAL A 294 -1.44 -9.39 5.93
N VAL A 295 -0.45 -9.30 6.82
CA VAL A 295 -0.51 -8.52 8.06
C VAL A 295 -0.36 -7.03 7.79
N SER A 296 0.65 -6.62 7.04
CA SER A 296 0.94 -5.20 6.84
C SER A 296 -0.18 -4.44 6.11
N PRO A 297 -0.78 -4.95 5.03
CA PRO A 297 -1.89 -4.24 4.39
C PRO A 297 -3.16 -4.23 5.22
N MET A 298 -3.41 -5.26 6.02
CA MET A 298 -4.51 -5.22 6.99
C MET A 298 -4.28 -4.11 8.03
N LEU A 299 -3.11 -4.03 8.66
CA LEU A 299 -2.87 -3.09 9.76
C LEU A 299 -2.59 -1.66 9.27
N ARG A 300 -1.64 -1.49 8.35
CA ARG A 300 -1.15 -0.17 7.89
C ARG A 300 -1.96 0.41 6.73
N GLY A 301 -2.55 -0.45 5.90
CA GLY A 301 -3.40 -0.04 4.78
C GLY A 301 -4.87 0.07 5.19
N MET A 302 -5.58 -1.06 5.22
CA MET A 302 -7.02 -1.15 5.45
C MET A 302 -7.45 -0.50 6.77
N LEU A 303 -6.70 -0.68 7.86
CA LEU A 303 -7.03 -0.09 9.16
C LEU A 303 -6.32 1.25 9.41
N GLY A 304 -5.38 1.64 8.55
CA GLY A 304 -4.64 2.90 8.67
C GLY A 304 -4.02 3.10 10.06
N LEU A 305 -3.50 2.02 10.66
CA LEU A 305 -2.96 2.07 12.02
C LEU A 305 -1.57 2.71 12.02
N GLY A 306 -1.41 3.71 12.87
CA GLY A 306 -0.13 4.35 13.18
C GLY A 306 0.02 4.54 14.68
N VAL A 307 1.26 4.43 15.17
CA VAL A 307 1.62 4.75 16.55
C VAL A 307 2.87 5.61 16.55
N ASP A 308 2.82 6.72 17.29
CA ASP A 308 3.99 7.52 17.63
C ASP A 308 4.01 7.70 19.15
N VAL A 309 4.87 6.93 19.81
CA VAL A 309 4.98 6.93 21.27
C VAL A 309 5.59 8.23 21.82
N PHE A 310 6.45 8.91 21.05
CA PHE A 310 7.04 10.18 21.47
C PHE A 310 6.02 11.33 21.39
N ARG A 311 4.98 11.19 20.57
CA ARG A 311 3.83 12.09 20.51
C ARG A 311 2.64 11.63 21.35
N HIS A 312 2.75 10.50 22.04
CA HIS A 312 1.66 9.83 22.76
C HIS A 312 0.39 9.69 21.90
N GLN A 313 0.57 9.34 20.62
CA GLN A 313 -0.48 9.35 19.61
C GLN A 313 -0.68 7.98 18.98
N ALA A 314 -1.94 7.58 18.84
CA ALA A 314 -2.37 6.54 17.91
C ALA A 314 -3.19 7.17 16.78
N VAL A 315 -3.10 6.58 15.60
CA VAL A 315 -3.92 6.87 14.42
C VAL A 315 -4.69 5.59 14.07
N PHE A 316 -5.98 5.75 13.82
CA PHE A 316 -6.85 4.72 13.27
C PHE A 316 -7.65 5.34 12.14
N ALA A 317 -7.19 5.13 10.90
CA ALA A 317 -7.75 5.72 9.69
C ALA A 317 -8.31 4.66 8.73
N PRO A 318 -9.41 3.97 9.09
CA PRO A 318 -9.76 2.73 8.40
C PRO A 318 -10.56 2.94 7.10
N HIS A 319 -10.19 2.16 6.09
CA HIS A 319 -10.96 1.81 4.90
C HIS A 319 -11.70 0.48 5.09
N VAL A 320 -12.62 0.41 6.07
CA VAL A 320 -13.34 -0.84 6.37
C VAL A 320 -14.22 -1.25 5.17
N PRO A 321 -14.01 -2.44 4.56
CA PRO A 321 -14.82 -2.90 3.44
C PRO A 321 -16.31 -2.80 3.73
N TYR A 322 -17.11 -2.36 2.77
CA TYR A 322 -18.54 -2.13 2.98
C TYR A 322 -19.36 -3.40 3.30
N GLY A 323 -18.79 -4.59 3.06
CA GLY A 323 -19.35 -5.85 3.52
C GLY A 323 -19.17 -6.13 5.02
N TRP A 324 -18.38 -5.32 5.74
CA TRP A 324 -18.09 -5.49 7.16
C TRP A 324 -18.83 -4.42 7.98
N SER A 325 -19.55 -4.87 9.01
CA SER A 325 -20.29 -3.99 9.92
C SER A 325 -19.51 -3.61 11.17
N TRP A 326 -18.41 -4.33 11.47
CA TRP A 326 -17.58 -4.05 12.64
C TRP A 326 -16.15 -4.57 12.47
N VAL A 327 -15.22 -3.97 13.23
CA VAL A 327 -13.82 -4.41 13.38
C VAL A 327 -13.42 -4.23 14.85
N HIS A 328 -12.77 -5.23 15.43
CA HIS A 328 -12.19 -5.15 16.76
C HIS A 328 -10.67 -5.34 16.71
N LEU A 329 -9.94 -4.37 17.25
CA LEU A 329 -8.51 -4.40 17.47
C LEU A 329 -8.25 -4.42 18.97
N SER A 330 -7.41 -5.34 19.45
CA SER A 330 -7.03 -5.39 20.86
C SER A 330 -5.52 -5.26 21.01
N ASN A 331 -5.08 -4.81 22.18
CA ASN A 331 -3.67 -4.67 22.53
C ASN A 331 -2.87 -3.68 21.68
N LEU A 332 -3.50 -2.61 21.18
CA LEU A 332 -2.75 -1.52 20.54
C LEU A 332 -2.01 -0.74 21.62
N ARG A 333 -0.68 -0.81 21.61
CA ARG A 333 0.17 -0.18 22.62
C ARG A 333 0.64 1.19 22.17
N VAL A 334 0.46 2.19 23.02
CA VAL A 334 1.03 3.54 22.89
C VAL A 334 1.76 3.82 24.20
N GLU A 335 3.07 3.63 24.21
CA GLU A 335 3.88 3.75 25.44
C GLU A 335 3.31 2.86 26.57
N ASN A 336 2.85 3.46 27.67
CA ASN A 336 2.26 2.79 28.84
C ASN A 336 0.73 2.63 28.74
N CYS A 337 0.12 3.07 27.63
CA CYS A 337 -1.30 2.89 27.35
C CYS A 337 -1.54 1.64 26.50
N LEU A 338 -2.63 0.93 26.79
CA LEU A 338 -3.14 -0.17 25.99
C LEU A 338 -4.57 0.17 25.56
N LEU A 339 -4.83 0.08 24.25
CA LEU A 339 -6.09 0.42 23.63
C LEU A 339 -6.72 -0.83 23.01
N ASP A 340 -8.00 -1.04 23.33
CA ASP A 340 -8.88 -1.92 22.55
C ASP A 340 -9.88 -1.03 21.80
N LEU A 341 -9.95 -1.17 20.47
CA LEU A 341 -10.75 -0.36 19.56
C LEU A 341 -11.84 -1.22 18.92
N LEU A 342 -13.11 -0.90 19.14
CA LEU A 342 -14.24 -1.53 18.47
C LEU A 342 -14.94 -0.51 17.57
N TYR A 343 -14.71 -0.66 16.27
CA TYR A 343 -15.40 0.06 15.22
C TYR A 343 -16.70 -0.65 14.85
N ARG A 344 -17.79 0.10 14.69
CA ARG A 344 -19.07 -0.37 14.14
C ARG A 344 -19.64 0.66 13.17
N ARG A 345 -20.29 0.18 12.11
CA ARG A 345 -21.00 1.01 11.13
C ARG A 345 -22.43 0.50 10.93
N SER A 346 -23.39 1.43 10.97
CA SER A 346 -24.77 1.29 10.50
C SER A 346 -25.01 2.25 9.33
N ALA A 347 -26.20 2.19 8.73
CA ALA A 347 -26.57 3.00 7.57
C ALA A 347 -26.33 4.51 7.77
N ASP A 348 -26.52 4.99 9.01
CA ASP A 348 -26.54 6.41 9.38
C ASP A 348 -25.53 6.80 10.50
N THR A 349 -24.77 5.83 11.02
CA THR A 349 -23.91 6.05 12.19
C THR A 349 -22.61 5.25 12.08
N ILE A 350 -21.50 5.88 12.45
CA ILE A 350 -20.24 5.22 12.76
C ILE A 350 -19.98 5.38 14.26
N VAL A 351 -19.66 4.28 14.93
CA VAL A 351 -19.33 4.26 16.37
C VAL A 351 -17.95 3.66 16.56
N LEU A 352 -17.13 4.32 17.36
CA LEU A 352 -15.86 3.81 17.84
C LEU A 352 -15.88 3.75 19.37
N GLU A 353 -15.86 2.55 19.92
CA GLU A 353 -15.66 2.31 21.35
C GLU A 353 -14.18 2.05 21.60
N VAL A 354 -13.59 2.77 22.56
CA VAL A 354 -12.17 2.63 22.93
C VAL A 354 -12.06 2.34 24.41
N LYS A 355 -11.56 1.16 24.76
CA LYS A 355 -11.17 0.85 26.13
C LYS A 355 -9.69 1.16 26.29
N ARG A 356 -9.40 2.16 27.12
CA ARG A 356 -8.03 2.54 27.48
C ARG A 356 -7.68 2.00 28.87
N SER A 357 -6.55 1.32 28.97
CA SER A 357 -5.92 0.96 30.24
C SER A 357 -4.46 1.42 30.29
N GLY A 358 -3.85 1.37 31.48
CA GLY A 358 -2.50 1.86 31.73
C GLY A 358 -2.43 3.35 32.12
N ALA A 359 -1.22 3.88 32.18
CA ALA A 359 -0.93 5.24 32.65
C ALA A 359 -0.39 6.14 31.51
N GLY A 360 -0.35 7.45 31.72
CA GLY A 360 0.18 8.43 30.77
C GLY A 360 -0.90 9.25 30.05
N SER A 361 -0.51 10.06 29.07
CA SER A 361 -1.42 10.67 28.11
C SER A 361 -1.54 9.75 26.90
N CYS A 362 -2.67 9.79 26.20
CA CYS A 362 -2.83 9.13 24.92
C CYS A 362 -3.87 9.90 24.11
N THR A 363 -3.50 10.31 22.91
CA THR A 363 -4.41 10.93 21.95
C THR A 363 -4.71 9.94 20.84
N LEU A 364 -5.98 9.82 20.46
CA LEU A 364 -6.39 9.06 19.29
C LEU A 364 -6.83 10.01 18.19
N GLU A 365 -6.31 9.79 17.00
CA GLU A 365 -6.85 10.34 15.75
C GLU A 365 -7.66 9.24 15.07
N PHE A 366 -8.97 9.45 14.97
CA PHE A 366 -9.88 8.54 14.28
C PHE A 366 -10.34 9.18 12.98
N SER A 367 -10.10 8.50 11.86
CA SER A 367 -10.36 9.03 10.51
C SER A 367 -10.92 7.95 9.58
N PRO A 368 -12.18 7.51 9.76
CA PRO A 368 -12.78 6.53 8.86
C PRO A 368 -13.01 7.12 7.46
N SER A 369 -12.77 6.31 6.43
CA SER A 369 -13.17 6.63 5.06
C SER A 369 -14.70 6.54 4.93
N ILE A 370 -15.30 7.51 4.26
CA ILE A 370 -16.72 7.51 3.87
C ILE A 370 -16.86 7.96 2.41
N SER A 371 -17.99 7.69 1.78
CA SER A 371 -18.26 8.08 0.39
C SER A 371 -18.11 9.59 0.17
N LEU A 372 -17.65 10.03 -1.01
CA LEU A 372 -17.53 11.47 -1.36
C LEU A 372 -18.86 12.25 -1.30
N ARG A 373 -19.99 11.57 -1.43
CA ARG A 373 -21.33 12.17 -1.29
C ARG A 373 -21.86 12.19 0.15
N ALA A 374 -21.20 11.48 1.06
CA ALA A 374 -21.59 11.43 2.46
C ALA A 374 -21.44 12.81 3.12
N THR A 375 -22.27 13.06 4.13
CA THR A 375 -22.21 14.26 4.96
C THR A 375 -22.25 13.87 6.43
N VAL A 376 -21.43 14.52 7.25
CA VAL A 376 -21.42 14.32 8.70
C VAL A 376 -22.21 15.44 9.38
N SER A 377 -23.32 15.10 10.04
CA SER A 377 -24.20 16.08 10.71
C SER A 377 -23.83 16.33 12.17
N GLY A 378 -23.04 15.44 12.78
CA GLY A 378 -22.51 15.67 14.12
C GLY A 378 -21.60 14.55 14.60
N THR A 379 -20.65 14.94 15.44
CA THR A 379 -19.68 14.05 16.10
C THR A 379 -19.66 14.35 17.59
N GLU A 380 -19.67 13.30 18.40
CA GLU A 380 -19.61 13.40 19.86
C GLU A 380 -18.62 12.38 20.43
N ILE A 381 -17.89 12.79 21.48
CA ILE A 381 -17.08 11.90 22.32
C ILE A 381 -17.68 11.92 23.74
N ASN A 382 -18.05 10.75 24.26
CA ASN A 382 -18.68 10.61 25.58
C ASN A 382 -19.87 11.58 25.79
N GLY A 383 -20.69 11.76 24.73
CA GLY A 383 -21.85 12.66 24.71
C GLY A 383 -21.54 14.16 24.60
N ARG A 384 -20.27 14.54 24.39
CA ARG A 384 -19.87 15.94 24.18
C ARG A 384 -19.55 16.20 22.71
N PRO A 385 -20.10 17.26 22.10
CA PRO A 385 -19.78 17.61 20.72
C PRO A 385 -18.29 17.85 20.50
N VAL A 386 -17.76 17.33 19.40
CA VAL A 386 -16.37 17.56 18.96
C VAL A 386 -16.34 17.91 17.47
N PRO A 387 -15.42 18.78 17.03
CA PRO A 387 -15.30 19.12 15.62
C PRO A 387 -14.80 17.92 14.81
N VAL A 388 -15.28 17.82 13.57
CA VAL A 388 -14.82 16.88 12.56
C VAL A 388 -14.19 17.64 11.40
N HIS A 389 -13.06 17.17 10.90
CA HIS A 389 -12.44 17.67 9.69
C HIS A 389 -12.70 16.67 8.56
N LEU A 390 -13.25 17.14 7.44
CA LEU A 390 -13.46 16.34 6.25
C LEU A 390 -12.34 16.64 5.25
N GLU A 391 -11.55 15.64 4.94
CA GLU A 391 -10.51 15.67 3.90
C GLU A 391 -11.01 14.88 2.70
N LYS A 392 -11.10 15.53 1.54
CA LYS A 392 -11.62 14.90 0.31
C LYS A 392 -10.47 14.46 -0.57
N ASN A 393 -10.57 13.23 -1.08
CA ASN A 393 -9.66 12.65 -2.06
C ASN A 393 -10.43 12.42 -3.37
N ALA A 394 -9.85 11.75 -4.37
CA ALA A 394 -10.54 11.57 -5.65
C ALA A 394 -11.71 10.56 -5.59
N THR A 395 -11.64 9.58 -4.70
CA THR A 395 -12.58 8.44 -4.63
C THR A 395 -13.41 8.43 -3.34
N ASP A 396 -12.85 8.91 -2.23
CA ASP A 396 -13.48 8.94 -0.91
C ASP A 396 -13.24 10.28 -0.17
N GLN A 397 -13.73 10.37 1.06
CA GLN A 397 -13.31 11.39 2.01
C GLN A 397 -13.09 10.80 3.40
N HIS A 398 -12.14 11.37 4.13
CA HIS A 398 -11.79 10.97 5.48
C HIS A 398 -12.40 11.93 6.50
N ALA A 399 -13.13 11.38 7.48
CA ALA A 399 -13.79 12.14 8.53
C ALA A 399 -13.00 12.13 9.84
N THR A 400 -12.01 13.03 9.95
CA THR A 400 -11.02 13.03 11.02
C THR A 400 -11.51 13.73 12.29
N VAL A 401 -11.41 13.03 13.42
CA VAL A 401 -11.61 13.57 14.78
C VAL A 401 -10.40 13.20 15.64
N ARG A 402 -9.80 14.18 16.29
CA ARG A 402 -8.67 14.00 17.21
C ARG A 402 -9.08 14.32 18.63
N PHE A 403 -8.88 13.39 19.56
CA PHE A 403 -9.32 13.55 20.95
C PHE A 403 -8.40 12.83 21.95
N PRO A 404 -8.19 13.40 23.15
CA PRO A 404 -7.51 12.71 24.22
C PRO A 404 -8.40 11.59 24.78
N LEU A 405 -7.79 10.46 25.14
CA LEU A 405 -8.49 9.33 25.74
C LEU A 405 -8.46 9.42 27.27
N SER A 406 -9.63 9.37 27.91
CA SER A 406 -9.72 9.14 29.36
C SER A 406 -9.42 7.68 29.71
N GLY A 407 -8.95 7.42 30.93
CA GLY A 407 -8.81 6.05 31.43
C GLY A 407 -10.18 5.35 31.48
N GLY A 408 -10.22 4.07 31.10
CA GLY A 408 -11.46 3.31 30.98
C GLY A 408 -12.13 3.47 29.60
N PRO A 409 -13.47 3.40 29.54
CA PRO A 409 -14.20 3.46 28.28
C PRO A 409 -14.27 4.88 27.71
N ASN A 410 -14.17 4.98 26.39
CA ASN A 410 -14.42 6.17 25.59
C ASN A 410 -15.33 5.75 24.43
N SER A 411 -16.29 6.59 24.04
CA SER A 411 -17.19 6.29 22.92
C SER A 411 -17.33 7.51 22.03
N LEU A 412 -16.84 7.37 20.79
CA LEU A 412 -17.05 8.34 19.72
C LEU A 412 -18.23 7.88 18.86
N ARG A 413 -19.17 8.79 18.60
CA ARG A 413 -20.27 8.57 17.67
C ARG A 413 -20.28 9.65 16.60
N MET A 414 -20.43 9.23 15.35
CA MET A 414 -20.52 10.08 14.17
C MET A 414 -21.83 9.80 13.44
N ARG A 415 -22.67 10.82 13.23
CA ARG A 415 -23.88 10.73 12.41
C ARG A 415 -23.53 11.03 10.96
N VAL A 416 -23.72 10.05 10.09
CA VAL A 416 -23.35 10.11 8.68
C VAL A 416 -24.61 9.95 7.84
N HIS A 417 -24.79 10.81 6.84
CA HIS A 417 -25.91 10.72 5.90
C HIS A 417 -25.39 10.56 4.49
N ASN A 418 -26.17 9.88 3.65
CA ASN A 418 -25.84 9.60 2.26
C ASN A 418 -24.51 8.84 2.05
N ASP A 419 -24.04 8.07 3.03
CA ASP A 419 -22.91 7.18 2.80
C ASP A 419 -23.32 6.07 1.84
N PHE A 420 -22.45 5.72 0.90
CA PHE A 420 -22.69 4.72 -0.14
C PHE A 420 -21.41 3.95 -0.39
N GLY A 421 -21.52 2.65 -0.59
CA GLY A 421 -20.34 1.82 -0.74
C GLY A 421 -20.56 0.57 -1.55
N LEU A 422 -19.45 0.08 -2.11
CA LEU A 422 -19.38 -1.13 -2.90
C LEU A 422 -18.61 -2.20 -2.13
N ALA A 423 -19.07 -3.44 -2.22
CA ALA A 423 -18.40 -4.59 -1.64
C ALA A 423 -18.13 -5.64 -2.72
N TYR A 424 -16.85 -5.88 -3.02
CA TYR A 424 -16.42 -6.98 -3.87
C TYR A 424 -15.72 -8.05 -3.03
N SER A 425 -15.96 -9.33 -3.33
CA SER A 425 -15.34 -10.47 -2.64
C SER A 425 -14.61 -11.36 -3.66
N PRO A 426 -13.39 -10.98 -4.09
CA PRO A 426 -12.63 -11.73 -5.09
C PRO A 426 -12.21 -13.09 -4.55
N GLU A 427 -12.36 -14.16 -5.33
CA GLU A 427 -12.00 -15.54 -4.96
C GLU A 427 -10.84 -16.06 -5.81
N LEU A 428 -10.10 -17.06 -5.30
CA LEU A 428 -9.09 -17.76 -6.10
C LEU A 428 -9.77 -18.71 -7.09
N PRO A 429 -9.34 -18.76 -8.36
CA PRO A 429 -9.78 -19.78 -9.30
C PRO A 429 -9.16 -21.14 -8.93
N ALA A 430 -9.64 -22.20 -9.56
CA ALA A 430 -9.02 -23.52 -9.41
C ALA A 430 -7.53 -23.50 -9.78
N LEU A 431 -6.73 -24.32 -9.10
CA LEU A 431 -5.29 -24.44 -9.37
C LEU A 431 -5.02 -24.69 -10.86
N ALA A 432 -3.93 -24.09 -11.36
CA ALA A 432 -3.53 -24.07 -12.77
C ALA A 432 -4.54 -23.44 -13.75
N SER A 433 -5.60 -22.78 -13.27
CA SER A 433 -6.52 -22.04 -14.11
C SER A 433 -6.05 -20.60 -14.34
N ALA A 434 -6.47 -20.01 -15.45
CA ALA A 434 -6.29 -18.59 -15.70
C ALA A 434 -7.20 -17.74 -14.79
N SER A 435 -6.85 -16.48 -14.61
CA SER A 435 -7.58 -15.51 -13.79
C SER A 435 -8.97 -15.22 -14.35
N GLN A 436 -10.04 -15.18 -13.55
CA GLN A 436 -11.43 -15.03 -13.98
C GLN A 436 -12.20 -13.89 -13.30
N GLY A 437 -11.73 -13.38 -12.15
CA GLY A 437 -12.39 -12.36 -11.35
C GLY A 437 -12.54 -11.01 -12.05
N LEU A 438 -13.41 -10.16 -11.50
CA LEU A 438 -13.63 -8.78 -11.95
C LEU A 438 -12.43 -7.91 -11.54
N ARG A 439 -12.13 -6.90 -12.35
CA ARG A 439 -11.23 -5.80 -11.98
C ARG A 439 -12.02 -4.52 -11.85
N VAL A 440 -11.85 -3.82 -10.73
CA VAL A 440 -12.33 -2.44 -10.59
C VAL A 440 -11.15 -1.53 -10.87
N VAL A 441 -11.08 -1.07 -12.12
CA VAL A 441 -9.92 -0.38 -12.69
C VAL A 441 -9.87 1.07 -12.21
N SER A 442 -11.00 1.78 -12.24
CA SER A 442 -11.08 3.15 -11.74
C SER A 442 -12.47 3.52 -11.21
N GLU A 443 -12.48 4.54 -10.37
CA GLU A 443 -13.67 5.16 -9.78
C GLU A 443 -13.61 6.66 -10.06
N SER A 444 -14.74 7.24 -10.48
CA SER A 444 -14.83 8.69 -10.72
C SER A 444 -16.20 9.21 -10.37
N TRP A 445 -16.23 10.33 -9.65
CA TRP A 445 -17.47 10.98 -9.25
C TRP A 445 -17.80 12.18 -10.14
N SER A 446 -19.08 12.41 -10.38
CA SER A 446 -19.53 13.66 -10.98
C SER A 446 -19.20 14.85 -10.05
N PRO A 447 -19.02 16.07 -10.56
CA PRO A 447 -18.74 17.24 -9.71
C PRO A 447 -19.80 17.52 -8.63
N LYS A 448 -21.05 17.08 -8.86
CA LYS A 448 -22.17 17.22 -7.90
C LYS A 448 -22.27 16.05 -6.93
N MET A 449 -21.45 15.00 -7.10
CA MET A 449 -21.50 13.75 -6.33
C MET A 449 -22.87 13.05 -6.43
N ASP A 450 -23.54 13.24 -7.58
CA ASP A 450 -24.83 12.63 -7.94
C ASP A 450 -24.68 11.44 -8.89
N ALA A 451 -23.47 11.17 -9.39
CA ALA A 451 -23.15 9.95 -10.11
C ALA A 451 -21.74 9.41 -9.77
N LEU A 452 -21.62 8.09 -9.64
CA LEU A 452 -20.35 7.36 -9.53
C LEU A 452 -20.19 6.49 -10.79
N THR A 453 -19.10 6.70 -11.52
CA THR A 453 -18.71 5.86 -12.67
C THR A 453 -17.59 4.93 -12.26
N LEU A 454 -17.79 3.64 -12.45
CA LEU A 454 -16.75 2.61 -12.41
C LEU A 454 -16.31 2.28 -13.83
N ASP A 455 -15.00 2.19 -14.04
CA ASP A 455 -14.45 1.40 -15.14
C ASP A 455 -14.08 0.02 -14.59
N VAL A 456 -14.63 -1.03 -15.19
CA VAL A 456 -14.42 -2.41 -14.76
C VAL A 456 -13.97 -3.27 -15.92
N ALA A 457 -13.05 -4.20 -15.66
CA ALA A 457 -12.64 -5.20 -16.65
C ALA A 457 -13.07 -6.61 -16.22
N GLY A 458 -13.69 -7.34 -17.13
CA GLY A 458 -14.18 -8.70 -16.90
C GLY A 458 -14.05 -9.58 -18.13
N ARG A 459 -14.11 -10.91 -17.92
CA ARG A 459 -14.06 -11.89 -19.01
C ARG A 459 -15.33 -11.83 -19.87
N PRO A 460 -15.22 -11.96 -21.20
CA PRO A 460 -16.39 -12.06 -22.08
C PRO A 460 -17.39 -13.14 -21.63
N GLY A 461 -18.67 -12.81 -21.69
CA GLY A 461 -19.77 -13.71 -21.34
C GLY A 461 -20.00 -13.95 -19.85
N GLN A 462 -19.12 -13.47 -18.96
CA GLN A 462 -19.26 -13.64 -17.51
C GLN A 462 -20.19 -12.59 -16.88
N VAL A 463 -20.75 -12.96 -15.73
CA VAL A 463 -21.54 -12.07 -14.86
C VAL A 463 -20.83 -11.93 -13.54
N TYR A 464 -20.66 -10.69 -13.10
CA TYR A 464 -20.06 -10.37 -11.82
C TYR A 464 -21.08 -9.67 -10.91
N GLU A 465 -20.97 -9.89 -9.60
CA GLU A 465 -21.81 -9.24 -8.59
C GLU A 465 -20.97 -8.34 -7.69
N LEU A 466 -21.48 -7.13 -7.43
CA LEU A 466 -20.99 -6.25 -6.37
C LEU A 466 -22.10 -6.10 -5.32
N GLY A 467 -21.74 -6.24 -4.04
CA GLY A 467 -22.61 -5.88 -2.92
C GLY A 467 -22.72 -4.37 -2.77
N LEU A 468 -23.88 -3.91 -2.31
CA LEU A 468 -24.19 -2.50 -2.15
C LEU A 468 -24.47 -2.16 -0.69
N TRP A 469 -23.87 -1.08 -0.21
CA TRP A 469 -24.18 -0.46 1.08
C TRP A 469 -25.05 0.78 0.87
N ASN A 470 -26.16 0.83 1.61
CA ASN A 470 -27.22 1.84 1.46
C ASN A 470 -27.74 1.99 0.00
N PRO A 471 -28.21 0.90 -0.63
CA PRO A 471 -28.63 0.90 -2.03
C PRO A 471 -29.89 1.73 -2.33
N GLU A 472 -30.69 2.06 -1.32
CA GLU A 472 -31.92 2.85 -1.46
C GLU A 472 -31.69 4.25 -2.04
N GLN A 473 -30.44 4.70 -2.04
CA GLN A 473 -30.03 6.00 -2.58
C GLN A 473 -29.83 5.99 -4.11
N ILE A 474 -29.77 4.79 -4.72
CA ILE A 474 -29.60 4.62 -6.16
C ILE A 474 -30.94 4.91 -6.85
N GLY A 475 -30.95 5.90 -7.74
CA GLY A 475 -32.10 6.18 -8.61
C GLY A 475 -32.11 5.29 -9.85
N SER A 476 -30.94 5.08 -10.48
CA SER A 476 -30.76 4.18 -11.62
C SER A 476 -29.30 3.72 -11.75
N VAL A 477 -29.08 2.66 -12.52
CA VAL A 477 -27.74 2.16 -12.85
C VAL A 477 -27.64 1.91 -14.36
N ASP A 478 -26.61 2.46 -14.99
CA ASP A 478 -26.27 2.17 -16.39
C ASP A 478 -25.16 1.11 -16.45
N GLY A 479 -25.19 0.25 -17.47
CA GLY A 479 -24.16 -0.77 -17.69
C GLY A 479 -24.23 -1.99 -16.76
N ALA A 480 -25.21 -2.02 -15.85
CA ALA A 480 -25.45 -3.12 -14.92
C ALA A 480 -26.92 -3.18 -14.50
N VAL A 481 -27.31 -4.24 -13.78
CA VAL A 481 -28.70 -4.46 -13.35
C VAL A 481 -28.75 -4.70 -11.84
N LEU A 482 -29.59 -3.97 -11.12
CA LEU A 482 -29.86 -4.24 -9.70
C LEU A 482 -30.57 -5.58 -9.55
N ASP A 483 -30.15 -6.36 -8.54
CA ASP A 483 -30.83 -7.60 -8.21
C ASP A 483 -32.23 -7.33 -7.61
N LYS A 484 -33.03 -8.40 -7.43
CA LYS A 484 -34.40 -8.25 -6.91
C LYS A 484 -34.45 -7.67 -5.50
N SER A 485 -33.41 -7.87 -4.69
CA SER A 485 -33.35 -7.34 -3.33
C SER A 485 -32.88 -5.88 -3.27
N GLY A 486 -32.26 -5.38 -4.35
CA GLY A 486 -31.55 -4.10 -4.39
C GLY A 486 -30.20 -4.13 -3.66
N ALA A 487 -29.83 -5.22 -2.96
CA ALA A 487 -28.60 -5.31 -2.19
C ALA A 487 -27.36 -5.62 -3.04
N ARG A 488 -27.55 -5.98 -4.32
CA ARG A 488 -26.45 -6.27 -5.25
C ARG A 488 -26.70 -5.67 -6.62
N VAL A 489 -25.62 -5.46 -7.35
CA VAL A 489 -25.64 -5.10 -8.77
C VAL A 489 -24.91 -6.15 -9.59
N ARG A 490 -25.47 -6.51 -10.75
CA ARG A 490 -24.97 -7.51 -11.70
C ARG A 490 -24.42 -6.84 -12.95
N ILE A 491 -23.16 -7.11 -13.24
CA ILE A 491 -22.45 -6.60 -14.41
C ILE A 491 -22.27 -7.76 -15.39
N GLN A 492 -22.94 -7.69 -16.54
CA GLN A 492 -22.84 -8.69 -17.60
C GLN A 492 -21.88 -8.21 -18.68
N PHE A 493 -20.85 -9.01 -18.97
CA PHE A 493 -19.96 -8.76 -20.10
C PHE A 493 -20.47 -9.48 -21.35
N SER A 494 -20.35 -8.83 -22.51
CA SER A 494 -20.72 -9.41 -23.80
C SER A 494 -19.82 -10.60 -24.15
N ALA A 495 -20.38 -11.62 -24.81
CA ALA A 495 -19.64 -12.83 -25.19
C ALA A 495 -18.81 -12.68 -26.49
N ALA A 496 -18.98 -11.59 -27.25
CA ALA A 496 -18.50 -11.49 -28.62
C ALA A 496 -17.16 -10.73 -28.75
N THR A 497 -16.09 -11.25 -28.15
CA THR A 497 -14.76 -10.61 -28.22
C THR A 497 -13.64 -11.66 -28.21
N ASP A 498 -12.56 -11.38 -28.95
CA ASP A 498 -11.33 -12.19 -28.96
C ASP A 498 -10.35 -11.80 -27.83
N GLN A 499 -10.73 -10.82 -26.99
CA GLN A 499 -9.91 -10.35 -25.87
C GLN A 499 -10.16 -11.19 -24.62
N GLU A 500 -9.11 -11.45 -23.83
CA GLU A 500 -9.25 -12.23 -22.60
C GLU A 500 -10.11 -11.50 -21.55
N TYR A 501 -9.98 -10.17 -21.48
CA TYR A 501 -10.73 -9.27 -20.64
C TYR A 501 -11.21 -8.08 -21.48
N THR A 502 -12.40 -7.58 -21.17
CA THR A 502 -12.96 -6.38 -21.80
C THR A 502 -13.43 -5.38 -20.76
N HIS A 503 -13.40 -4.10 -21.11
CA HIS A 503 -13.84 -3.02 -20.23
C HIS A 503 -15.32 -2.74 -20.42
N SER A 504 -15.98 -2.38 -19.33
CA SER A 504 -17.33 -1.84 -19.31
C SER A 504 -17.42 -0.72 -18.30
N LYS A 505 -18.30 0.25 -18.57
CA LYS A 505 -18.60 1.32 -17.62
C LYS A 505 -19.89 1.01 -16.89
N VAL A 506 -19.85 1.12 -15.57
CA VAL A 506 -21.06 1.05 -14.73
C VAL A 506 -21.24 2.41 -14.07
N VAL A 507 -22.42 3.02 -14.25
CA VAL A 507 -22.71 4.35 -13.70
C VAL A 507 -23.87 4.24 -12.72
N PHE A 508 -23.62 4.52 -11.45
CA PHE A 508 -24.65 4.65 -10.42
C PHE A 508 -25.12 6.09 -10.40
N HIS A 509 -26.40 6.31 -10.68
CA HIS A 509 -27.05 7.62 -10.55
C HIS A 509 -27.78 7.67 -9.22
N PHE A 510 -27.48 8.67 -8.41
CA PHE A 510 -28.07 8.82 -7.09
C PHE A 510 -29.25 9.80 -7.11
N GLY A 511 -30.30 9.50 -6.37
CA GLY A 511 -31.42 10.41 -6.17
C GLY A 511 -31.01 11.68 -5.40
N GLY A 512 -31.90 12.68 -5.35
CA GLY A 512 -31.70 13.86 -4.50
C GLY A 512 -31.42 13.45 -3.04
N LYS A 513 -30.50 14.15 -2.36
CA LYS A 513 -30.07 13.84 -0.98
C LYS A 513 -31.29 13.50 -0.13
N HIS A 514 -31.36 12.28 0.40
CA HIS A 514 -32.43 11.92 1.32
C HIS A 514 -32.27 12.81 2.56
N GLY A 515 -33.13 13.82 2.65
CA GLY A 515 -33.18 14.77 3.74
C GLY A 515 -33.58 14.04 5.02
N GLY A 516 -32.59 13.59 5.78
CA GLY A 516 -32.71 13.63 7.22
C GLY A 516 -32.72 15.12 7.59
N THR A 517 -33.88 15.63 7.99
CA THR A 517 -34.03 16.97 8.57
C THR A 517 -32.91 17.23 9.60
N PRO A 518 -32.31 18.44 9.61
CA PRO A 518 -31.19 18.80 10.49
C PRO A 518 -31.49 18.65 11.98
#